data_AF-A0A952JBT4-F1
#
_entry.id   AF-A0A952JBT4-F1
#
_cell.length_a   1.000
_cell.length_b   1.000
_cell.length_c   1.000
_cell.angle_alpha   90.00
_cell.angle_beta   90.00
_cell.angle_gamma   90.00
#
_symmetry.space_group_name_H-M   'P 1'
#
loop_
_entity.id
_entity.type
_entity.pdbx_description
1 polymer ?
#
loop_
_entity_poly.entity_id
_entity_poly.type
_entity_poly.pdbx_seq_one_letter_code
_entity_poly.pdbx_strand_id
1 'polypeptide(L)'
;MTLEEKRKTFLGLNVDRNSTPLIVFGVVIGFWALSWFLVVWLIKPDENQVWAVRGQFGDMFGAINALFSGLAFAGVILTILLQREELRAQKEELRLNTEALNAQKNEMNAQWKELEKQNSNLKRQRFETTFFNMWNIHFNNRDLITVNNHTGILAFAYFIKSTVGFATKQSEVPGEMKFSVLNKAAVLSSSTNGFFPMAETYVNSLKLIHSYVIDAGLKPKAKKRYLNFMRSYLSVSEVEFLIYYTNYLKNNKQENSILPLYNDLQISENFVSSFEQRWRLKLVFDGGIL
;
A
#
# COMPACT_ATOMS: atom_id res chain seq x y z
N MET A 1 7.77 46.58 -30.49
CA MET A 1 6.43 46.07 -30.81
C MET A 1 6.59 44.69 -31.41
N THR A 2 6.25 43.63 -30.66
CA THR A 2 6.45 42.23 -31.09
C THR A 2 5.46 41.87 -32.21
N LEU A 3 5.77 40.87 -33.04
CA LEU A 3 4.90 40.46 -34.16
C LEU A 3 3.47 40.08 -33.70
N GLU A 4 3.31 39.64 -32.45
CA GLU A 4 2.01 39.41 -31.80
C GLU A 4 1.22 40.70 -31.54
N GLU A 5 1.86 41.81 -31.16
CA GLU A 5 1.18 43.09 -30.91
C GLU A 5 0.61 43.70 -32.19
N LYS A 6 1.33 43.58 -33.32
CA LYS A 6 0.82 44.03 -34.63
C LYS A 6 -0.40 43.23 -35.10
N ARG A 7 -0.53 41.98 -34.68
CA ARG A 7 -1.64 41.09 -35.06
C ARG A 7 -2.95 41.43 -34.31
N LYS A 8 -2.86 42.12 -33.16
CA LYS A 8 -3.98 42.51 -32.30
C LYS A 8 -4.58 43.87 -32.65
N THR A 9 -4.00 44.60 -33.59
CA THR A 9 -4.45 45.95 -33.98
C THR A 9 -4.93 45.98 -35.42
N PHE A 10 -6.18 46.36 -35.66
CA PHE A 10 -6.74 46.59 -36.99
C PHE A 10 -7.13 48.07 -37.11
N LEU A 11 -6.56 48.80 -38.09
CA LEU A 11 -6.75 50.26 -38.27
C LEU A 11 -6.47 51.10 -36.99
N GLY A 12 -5.51 50.68 -36.16
CA GLY A 12 -5.16 51.36 -34.90
C GLY A 12 -6.11 51.04 -33.72
N LEU A 13 -7.17 50.27 -33.94
CA LEU A 13 -8.04 49.75 -32.89
C LEU A 13 -7.54 48.39 -32.41
N ASN A 14 -7.56 48.17 -31.10
CA ASN A 14 -7.24 46.88 -30.50
C ASN A 14 -8.45 45.94 -30.63
N VAL A 15 -8.31 44.89 -31.42
CA VAL A 15 -9.40 43.95 -31.79
C VAL A 15 -9.91 43.17 -30.57
N ASP A 16 -9.05 42.94 -29.57
CA ASP A 16 -9.38 42.17 -28.35
C ASP A 16 -10.14 43.01 -27.30
N ARG A 17 -10.23 44.33 -27.48
CA ARG A 17 -10.88 45.22 -26.51
C ARG A 17 -12.40 45.20 -26.71
N ASN A 18 -13.15 44.89 -25.63
CA ASN A 18 -14.62 44.81 -25.65
C ASN A 18 -15.32 46.11 -26.13
N SER A 19 -14.66 47.27 -26.08
CA SER A 19 -15.20 48.54 -26.58
C SER A 19 -15.06 48.74 -28.09
N THR A 20 -14.22 47.95 -28.78
CA THR A 20 -13.91 48.13 -30.20
C THR A 20 -15.12 47.96 -31.11
N PRO A 21 -16.00 46.94 -30.92
CA PRO A 21 -17.23 46.82 -31.72
C PRO A 21 -18.16 48.04 -31.56
N LEU A 22 -18.27 48.60 -30.35
CA LEU A 22 -19.10 49.76 -30.06
C LEU A 22 -18.56 51.02 -30.75
N ILE A 23 -17.24 51.20 -30.78
CA ILE A 23 -16.58 52.31 -31.47
C ILE A 23 -16.86 52.23 -32.97
N VAL A 24 -16.66 51.05 -33.59
CA VAL A 24 -16.93 50.84 -35.01
C VAL A 24 -18.41 51.11 -35.33
N PHE A 25 -19.33 50.61 -34.51
CA PHE A 25 -20.76 50.84 -34.68
C PHE A 25 -21.14 52.33 -34.59
N GLY A 26 -20.59 53.05 -33.61
CA GLY A 26 -20.81 54.48 -33.46
C GLY A 26 -20.27 55.29 -34.64
N VAL A 27 -19.11 54.92 -35.19
CA VAL A 27 -18.53 55.53 -36.40
C VAL A 27 -19.46 55.32 -37.60
N VAL A 28 -19.96 54.10 -37.82
CA VAL A 28 -20.86 53.79 -38.94
C VAL A 28 -22.17 54.60 -38.85
N ILE A 29 -22.79 54.65 -37.66
CA ILE A 29 -24.00 55.46 -37.43
C ILE A 29 -23.71 56.95 -37.66
N GLY A 30 -22.57 57.44 -37.16
CA GLY A 30 -22.15 58.83 -37.35
C GLY A 30 -22.02 59.19 -38.83
N PHE A 31 -21.35 58.36 -39.63
CA PHE A 31 -21.26 58.53 -41.07
C PHE A 31 -22.63 58.49 -41.77
N TRP A 32 -23.51 57.59 -41.35
CA TRP A 32 -24.86 57.48 -41.91
C TRP A 32 -25.70 58.74 -41.62
N ALA A 33 -25.70 59.23 -40.38
CA ALA A 33 -26.39 60.45 -39.99
C ALA A 33 -25.81 61.70 -40.67
N LEU A 34 -24.49 61.79 -40.81
CA LEU A 34 -23.81 62.86 -41.53
C LEU A 34 -24.20 62.85 -43.02
N SER A 35 -24.23 61.68 -43.65
CA SER A 35 -24.66 61.54 -45.05
C SER A 35 -26.09 62.03 -45.25
N TRP A 36 -27.01 61.66 -44.36
CA TRP A 36 -28.39 62.16 -44.37
C TRP A 36 -28.45 63.69 -44.24
N PHE A 37 -27.73 64.24 -43.26
CA PHE A 37 -27.67 65.69 -43.02
C PHE A 37 -27.14 66.45 -44.23
N LEU A 38 -26.03 65.99 -44.82
CA LEU A 38 -25.42 66.61 -46.00
C LEU A 38 -26.35 66.60 -47.21
N VAL A 39 -27.06 65.49 -47.47
CA VAL A 39 -28.03 65.40 -48.58
C VAL A 39 -29.18 66.40 -48.40
N VAL A 40 -29.71 66.53 -47.18
CA VAL A 40 -30.80 67.50 -46.88
C VAL A 40 -30.32 68.94 -46.97
N TRP A 41 -29.08 69.22 -46.56
CA TRP A 41 -28.52 70.57 -46.51
C TRP A 41 -28.03 71.08 -47.88
N LEU A 42 -27.38 70.21 -48.67
CA LEU A 42 -26.80 70.55 -49.99
C LEU A 42 -27.84 70.53 -51.12
N ILE A 43 -28.82 69.62 -51.08
CA ILE A 43 -29.84 69.49 -52.12
C ILE A 43 -31.08 70.27 -51.67
N LYS A 44 -31.25 71.50 -52.22
CA LYS A 44 -32.42 72.38 -52.04
C LYS A 44 -33.19 72.54 -53.36
N PRO A 45 -34.08 71.62 -53.73
CA PRO A 45 -34.92 71.74 -54.92
C PRO A 45 -36.06 72.73 -54.69
N ASP A 46 -36.74 73.12 -55.78
CA ASP A 46 -37.98 73.89 -55.72
C ASP A 46 -39.06 73.14 -54.90
N GLU A 47 -39.88 73.89 -54.16
CA GLU A 47 -40.73 73.41 -53.04
C GLU A 47 -41.66 72.25 -53.44
N ASN A 48 -42.00 72.17 -54.72
CA ASN A 48 -42.92 71.19 -55.28
C ASN A 48 -42.28 69.86 -55.77
N GLN A 49 -40.94 69.72 -55.78
CA GLN A 49 -40.24 68.52 -56.27
C GLN A 49 -39.16 67.96 -55.33
N VAL A 50 -39.06 68.49 -54.10
CA VAL A 50 -37.99 68.19 -53.13
C VAL A 50 -37.78 66.68 -52.90
N TRP A 51 -38.87 65.92 -52.77
CA TRP A 51 -38.82 64.49 -52.46
C TRP A 51 -38.46 63.62 -53.66
N ALA A 52 -38.85 64.03 -54.87
CA ALA A 52 -38.60 63.27 -56.11
C ALA A 52 -37.11 63.32 -56.50
N VAL A 53 -36.48 64.49 -56.42
CA VAL A 53 -35.05 64.67 -56.73
C VAL A 53 -34.17 63.94 -55.71
N ARG A 54 -34.54 63.98 -54.43
CA ARG A 54 -33.84 63.24 -53.36
C ARG A 54 -34.00 61.72 -53.51
N GLY A 55 -35.15 61.24 -53.96
CA GLY A 55 -35.40 59.84 -54.30
C GLY A 55 -34.53 59.35 -55.45
N GLN A 56 -34.49 60.08 -56.57
CA GLN A 56 -33.66 59.73 -57.73
C GLN A 56 -32.15 59.75 -57.40
N PHE A 57 -31.71 60.66 -56.54
CA PHE A 57 -30.32 60.66 -56.06
C PHE A 57 -30.00 59.39 -55.24
N GLY A 58 -30.94 58.91 -54.43
CA GLY A 58 -30.82 57.63 -53.73
C GLY A 58 -30.77 56.43 -54.69
N ASP A 59 -31.57 56.46 -55.76
CA ASP A 59 -31.64 55.38 -56.75
C ASP A 59 -30.31 55.18 -57.49
N MET A 60 -29.49 56.22 -57.65
CA MET A 60 -28.14 56.12 -58.24
C MET A 60 -27.20 55.21 -57.47
N PHE A 61 -27.43 55.00 -56.17
CA PHE A 61 -26.64 54.12 -55.31
C PHE A 61 -27.25 52.73 -55.15
N GLY A 62 -28.40 52.44 -55.77
CA GLY A 62 -29.10 51.15 -55.64
C GLY A 62 -28.25 49.94 -56.07
N ALA A 63 -27.56 50.05 -57.22
CA ALA A 63 -26.67 48.98 -57.70
C ALA A 63 -25.45 48.76 -56.78
N ILE A 64 -24.90 49.85 -56.23
CA ILE A 64 -23.78 49.81 -55.28
C ILE A 64 -24.21 49.18 -53.95
N ASN A 65 -25.40 49.52 -53.46
CA ASN A 65 -25.98 48.90 -52.25
C ASN A 65 -26.21 47.40 -52.45
N ALA A 66 -26.75 46.99 -53.59
CA ALA A 66 -26.94 45.57 -53.92
C ALA A 66 -25.60 44.81 -53.95
N LEU A 67 -24.55 45.41 -54.52
CA LEU A 67 -23.20 44.85 -54.53
C LEU A 67 -22.62 44.72 -53.12
N PHE A 68 -22.73 45.76 -52.28
CA PHE A 68 -22.27 45.70 -50.89
C PHE A 68 -23.05 44.66 -50.07
N SER A 69 -24.36 44.53 -50.26
CA SER A 69 -25.15 43.45 -49.63
C SER A 69 -24.70 42.06 -50.09
N GLY A 70 -24.43 41.88 -51.39
CA GLY A 70 -23.91 40.62 -51.93
C GLY A 70 -22.52 40.26 -51.38
N LEU A 71 -21.61 41.24 -51.31
CA LEU A 71 -20.27 41.08 -50.74
C LEU A 71 -20.31 40.82 -49.23
N ALA A 72 -21.19 41.50 -48.48
CA ALA A 72 -21.40 41.24 -47.06
C ALA A 72 -21.92 39.81 -46.84
N PHE A 73 -22.88 39.36 -47.65
CA PHE A 73 -23.39 37.99 -47.60
C PHE A 73 -22.31 36.95 -47.95
N ALA A 74 -21.49 37.21 -48.98
CA ALA A 74 -20.34 36.37 -49.30
C ALA A 74 -19.31 36.32 -48.15
N GLY A 75 -19.06 37.45 -47.48
CA GLY A 75 -18.21 37.51 -46.29
C GLY A 75 -18.73 36.68 -45.12
N VAL A 76 -20.05 36.69 -44.89
CA VAL A 76 -20.70 35.82 -43.89
C VAL A 76 -20.54 34.36 -44.26
N ILE A 77 -20.76 33.98 -45.52
CA ILE A 77 -20.57 32.59 -45.99
C ILE A 77 -19.12 32.14 -45.76
N LEU A 78 -18.14 32.94 -46.16
CA LEU A 78 -16.72 32.64 -45.95
C LEU A 78 -16.41 32.46 -44.45
N THR A 79 -16.95 33.32 -43.60
CA THR A 79 -16.79 33.21 -42.14
C THR A 79 -17.38 31.91 -41.60
N ILE A 80 -18.58 31.52 -42.05
CA ILE A 80 -19.20 30.24 -41.67
C ILE A 80 -18.35 29.04 -42.11
N LEU A 81 -17.75 29.09 -43.30
CA LEU A 81 -16.88 28.02 -43.78
C LEU A 81 -15.62 27.89 -42.92
N LEU A 82 -14.98 29.02 -42.56
CA LEU A 82 -13.82 29.04 -41.67
C LEU A 82 -14.17 28.54 -40.27
N GLN A 83 -15.27 29.01 -39.68
CA GLN A 83 -15.77 28.54 -38.38
C GLN A 83 -16.05 27.04 -38.38
N ARG A 84 -16.57 26.49 -39.50
CA ARG A 84 -16.81 25.05 -39.64
C ARG A 84 -15.52 24.24 -39.65
N GLU A 85 -14.45 24.75 -40.27
CA GLU A 85 -13.14 24.11 -40.28
C GLU A 85 -12.49 24.14 -38.89
N GLU A 86 -12.55 25.28 -38.21
CA GLU A 86 -12.06 25.41 -36.82
C GLU A 86 -12.79 24.45 -35.87
N LEU A 87 -14.13 24.37 -35.96
CA LEU A 87 -14.92 23.42 -35.18
C LEU A 87 -14.57 21.95 -35.47
N ARG A 88 -14.20 21.62 -36.72
CA ARG A 88 -13.73 20.27 -37.06
C ARG A 88 -12.39 19.98 -36.43
N ALA A 89 -11.45 20.91 -36.50
CA ALA A 89 -10.14 20.78 -35.87
C ALA A 89 -10.26 20.64 -34.34
N GLN A 90 -11.08 21.47 -33.69
CA GLN A 90 -11.34 21.38 -32.25
C GLN A 90 -11.97 20.04 -31.84
N LYS A 91 -12.91 19.50 -32.64
CA LYS A 91 -13.51 18.17 -32.38
C LYS A 91 -12.47 17.06 -32.47
N GLU A 92 -11.55 17.15 -33.43
CA GLU A 92 -10.50 16.15 -33.60
C GLU A 92 -9.49 16.21 -32.46
N GLU A 93 -9.06 17.40 -32.04
CA GLU A 93 -8.20 17.58 -30.87
C GLU A 93 -8.86 17.04 -29.60
N LEU A 94 -10.16 17.30 -29.40
CA LEU A 94 -10.92 16.76 -28.27
C LEU A 94 -10.98 15.23 -28.31
N ARG A 95 -11.14 14.63 -29.50
CA ARG A 95 -11.13 13.18 -29.69
C ARG A 95 -9.78 12.58 -29.29
N LEU A 96 -8.68 13.14 -29.80
CA LEU A 96 -7.31 12.70 -29.49
C LEU A 96 -7.00 12.85 -28.00
N ASN A 97 -7.39 13.96 -27.38
CA ASN A 97 -7.19 14.17 -25.94
C ASN A 97 -8.00 13.17 -25.10
N THR A 98 -9.24 12.87 -25.51
CA THR A 98 -10.07 11.85 -24.85
C THR A 98 -9.43 10.46 -24.96
N GLU A 99 -8.90 10.11 -26.12
CA GLU A 99 -8.18 8.85 -26.35
C GLU A 99 -6.92 8.75 -25.50
N ALA A 100 -6.10 9.80 -25.47
CA ALA A 100 -4.90 9.87 -24.63
C ALA A 100 -5.24 9.73 -23.14
N LEU A 101 -6.29 10.41 -22.67
CA LEU A 101 -6.75 10.33 -21.28
C LEU A 101 -7.24 8.91 -20.94
N ASN A 102 -7.95 8.25 -21.86
CA ASN A 102 -8.40 6.88 -21.66
C ASN A 102 -7.21 5.90 -21.60
N ALA A 103 -6.21 6.07 -22.47
CA ALA A 103 -4.97 5.29 -22.40
C ALA A 103 -4.25 5.49 -21.06
N GLN A 104 -4.10 6.74 -20.61
CA GLN A 104 -3.49 7.07 -19.32
C GLN A 104 -4.24 6.43 -18.14
N LYS A 105 -5.58 6.46 -18.15
CA LYS A 105 -6.39 5.79 -17.12
C LYS A 105 -6.16 4.29 -17.10
N ASN A 106 -6.05 3.65 -18.26
CA ASN A 106 -5.79 2.21 -18.35
C ASN A 106 -4.41 1.85 -17.79
N GLU A 107 -3.38 2.63 -18.11
CA GLU A 107 -2.03 2.45 -17.55
C GLU A 107 -2.02 2.66 -16.03
N MET A 108 -2.68 3.71 -15.55
CA MET A 108 -2.79 3.97 -14.12
C MET A 108 -3.49 2.82 -13.40
N ASN A 109 -4.57 2.26 -13.96
CA ASN A 109 -5.24 1.08 -13.40
C ASN A 109 -4.32 -0.15 -13.36
N ALA A 110 -3.47 -0.35 -14.36
CA ALA A 110 -2.48 -1.42 -14.36
C ALA A 110 -1.42 -1.20 -13.27
N GLN A 111 -0.93 0.02 -13.11
CA GLN A 111 0.01 0.39 -12.03
C GLN A 111 -0.60 0.18 -10.64
N TRP A 112 -1.87 0.54 -10.44
CA TRP A 112 -2.57 0.31 -9.17
C TRP A 112 -2.62 -1.17 -8.80
N LYS A 113 -2.90 -2.05 -9.77
CA LYS A 113 -2.89 -3.51 -9.53
C LYS A 113 -1.51 -4.02 -9.14
N GLU A 114 -0.46 -3.50 -9.76
CA GLU A 114 0.91 -3.87 -9.39
C GLU A 114 1.30 -3.34 -8.01
N LEU A 115 0.92 -2.11 -7.67
CA LEU A 115 1.13 -1.53 -6.34
C LEU A 115 0.41 -2.33 -5.24
N GLU A 116 -0.81 -2.79 -5.50
CA GLU A 116 -1.54 -3.65 -4.57
C GLU A 116 -0.78 -4.96 -4.31
N LYS A 117 -0.28 -5.59 -5.38
CA LYS A 117 0.55 -6.80 -5.29
C LYS A 117 1.85 -6.53 -4.53
N GLN A 118 2.54 -5.43 -4.81
CA GLN A 118 3.74 -5.01 -4.08
C GLN A 118 3.46 -4.80 -2.59
N ASN A 119 2.37 -4.11 -2.25
CA ASN A 119 1.98 -3.89 -0.86
C ASN A 119 1.74 -5.22 -0.13
N SER A 120 1.07 -6.18 -0.79
CA SER A 120 0.88 -7.52 -0.24
C SER A 120 2.20 -8.27 0.00
N ASN A 121 3.15 -8.17 -0.93
CA ASN A 121 4.49 -8.76 -0.79
C ASN A 121 5.29 -8.08 0.33
N LEU A 122 5.22 -6.75 0.44
CA LEU A 122 5.88 -5.99 1.48
C LEU A 122 5.35 -6.35 2.87
N LYS A 123 4.04 -6.52 3.04
CA LYS A 123 3.45 -6.99 4.30
C LYS A 123 4.03 -8.35 4.70
N ARG A 124 4.14 -9.27 3.74
CA ARG A 124 4.74 -10.59 3.96
C ARG A 124 6.23 -10.51 4.30
N GLN A 125 6.99 -9.72 3.56
CA GLN A 125 8.42 -9.51 3.82
C GLN A 125 8.66 -8.89 5.20
N ARG A 126 7.91 -7.85 5.58
CA ARG A 126 8.01 -7.25 6.92
C ARG A 126 7.78 -8.27 8.02
N PHE A 127 6.78 -9.14 7.84
CA PHE A 127 6.53 -10.24 8.77
C PHE A 127 7.71 -11.21 8.83
N GLU A 128 8.17 -11.72 7.68
CA GLU A 128 9.26 -12.69 7.58
C GLU A 128 10.57 -12.12 8.17
N THR A 129 10.91 -10.87 7.85
CA THR A 129 12.09 -10.19 8.41
C THR A 129 12.04 -10.09 9.92
N THR A 130 10.91 -9.63 10.49
CA THR A 130 10.76 -9.54 11.96
C THR A 130 10.81 -10.92 12.60
N PHE A 131 10.12 -11.91 12.02
CA PHE A 131 10.13 -13.30 12.51
C PHE A 131 11.54 -13.88 12.56
N PHE A 132 12.32 -13.75 11.48
CA PHE A 132 13.70 -14.26 11.44
C PHE A 132 14.64 -13.47 12.35
N ASN A 133 14.47 -12.15 12.49
CA ASN A 133 15.23 -11.36 13.45
C ASN A 133 14.97 -11.80 14.89
N MET A 134 13.71 -12.11 15.25
CA MET A 134 13.38 -12.64 16.58
C MET A 134 14.00 -14.02 16.79
N TRP A 135 14.06 -14.87 15.76
CA TRP A 135 14.79 -16.14 15.81
C TRP A 135 16.28 -15.98 16.04
N ASN A 136 16.91 -14.99 15.40
CA ASN A 136 18.33 -14.69 15.66
C ASN A 136 18.56 -14.27 17.12
N ILE A 137 17.67 -13.45 17.69
CA ILE A 137 17.71 -13.09 19.12
C ILE A 137 17.52 -14.33 19.99
N HIS A 138 16.59 -15.22 19.63
CA HIS A 138 16.37 -16.48 20.34
C HIS A 138 17.60 -17.39 20.32
N PHE A 139 18.29 -17.53 19.18
CA PHE A 139 19.54 -18.27 19.10
C PHE A 139 20.64 -17.67 19.97
N ASN A 140 20.76 -16.34 20.00
CA ASN A 140 21.71 -15.68 20.91
C ASN A 140 21.37 -15.99 22.37
N ASN A 141 20.09 -15.91 22.76
CA ASN A 141 19.66 -16.25 24.12
C ASN A 141 19.95 -17.71 24.46
N ARG A 142 19.75 -18.63 23.50
CA ARG A 142 20.11 -20.04 23.64
C ARG A 142 21.61 -20.18 23.91
N ASP A 143 22.44 -19.56 23.07
CA ASP A 143 23.91 -19.73 23.11
C ASP A 143 24.54 -19.09 24.36
N LEU A 144 23.86 -18.13 25.00
CA LEU A 144 24.24 -17.54 26.28
C LEU A 144 23.98 -18.46 27.49
N ILE A 145 23.19 -19.52 27.36
CA ILE A 145 22.92 -20.45 28.46
C ILE A 145 24.18 -21.27 28.73
N THR A 146 24.62 -21.28 29.98
CA THR A 146 25.83 -22.00 30.40
C THR A 146 25.58 -22.93 31.58
N VAL A 147 26.06 -24.17 31.49
CA VAL A 147 26.04 -25.14 32.61
C VAL A 147 27.30 -25.97 32.60
N ASN A 148 28.04 -26.01 33.71
CA ASN A 148 29.26 -26.81 33.87
C ASN A 148 30.21 -26.73 32.65
N ASN A 149 30.55 -25.49 32.24
CA ASN A 149 31.37 -25.16 31.07
C ASN A 149 30.81 -25.54 29.67
N HIS A 150 29.57 -26.04 29.60
CA HIS A 150 28.87 -26.22 28.33
C HIS A 150 28.03 -24.99 28.03
N THR A 151 27.85 -24.68 26.75
CA THR A 151 27.05 -23.54 26.27
C THR A 151 26.01 -23.97 25.25
N GLY A 152 24.95 -23.16 25.08
CA GLY A 152 23.95 -23.39 24.04
C GLY A 152 23.28 -24.76 24.11
N ILE A 153 23.17 -25.42 22.96
CA ILE A 153 22.58 -26.77 22.84
C ILE A 153 23.29 -27.79 23.74
N LEU A 154 24.61 -27.66 23.91
CA LEU A 154 25.38 -28.58 24.77
C LEU A 154 25.06 -28.37 26.25
N ALA A 155 24.74 -27.14 26.67
CA ALA A 155 24.28 -26.86 28.02
C ALA A 155 22.95 -27.55 28.30
N PHE A 156 22.00 -27.50 27.36
CA PHE A 156 20.75 -28.25 27.46
C PHE A 156 21.02 -29.76 27.53
N ALA A 157 21.83 -30.31 26.63
CA ALA A 157 22.14 -31.73 26.62
C ALA A 157 22.79 -32.20 27.93
N TYR A 158 23.71 -31.41 28.49
CA TYR A 158 24.32 -31.67 29.79
C TYR A 158 23.28 -31.62 30.91
N PHE A 159 22.41 -30.60 30.93
CA PHE A 159 21.33 -30.48 31.90
C PHE A 159 20.46 -31.74 31.90
N ILE A 160 19.91 -32.14 30.75
CA ILE A 160 19.08 -33.36 30.63
C ILE A 160 19.85 -34.59 31.13
N LYS A 161 21.10 -34.77 30.71
CA LYS A 161 21.92 -35.91 31.14
C LYS A 161 22.13 -35.95 32.66
N SER A 162 22.36 -34.79 33.27
CA SER A 162 22.53 -34.68 34.71
C SER A 162 21.23 -34.99 35.46
N THR A 163 20.10 -34.50 34.96
CA THR A 163 18.76 -34.74 35.49
C THR A 163 18.39 -36.22 35.43
N VAL A 164 18.55 -36.86 34.27
CA VAL A 164 18.26 -38.29 34.10
C VAL A 164 19.18 -39.13 34.98
N GLY A 165 20.49 -38.83 35.00
CA GLY A 165 21.45 -39.55 35.84
C GLY A 165 21.14 -39.44 37.35
N PHE A 166 20.66 -38.30 37.80
CA PHE A 166 20.21 -38.12 39.19
C PHE A 166 18.91 -38.87 39.46
N ALA A 167 17.94 -38.82 38.55
CA ALA A 167 16.68 -39.53 38.66
C ALA A 167 16.87 -41.06 38.66
N THR A 168 17.78 -41.60 37.84
CA THR A 168 18.08 -43.04 37.80
C THR A 168 18.65 -43.53 39.14
N LYS A 169 19.48 -42.74 39.82
CA LYS A 169 19.99 -43.07 41.16
C LYS A 169 18.91 -43.10 42.23
N GLN A 170 17.79 -42.41 42.01
CA GLN A 170 16.64 -42.36 42.90
C GLN A 170 15.52 -43.34 42.51
N SER A 171 15.68 -44.08 41.41
CA SER A 171 14.66 -45.03 40.97
C SER A 171 14.62 -46.26 41.87
N GLU A 172 13.40 -46.67 42.24
CA GLU A 172 13.13 -47.88 43.02
C GLU A 172 13.33 -49.15 42.18
N VAL A 173 13.08 -49.08 40.87
CA VAL A 173 13.09 -50.23 39.95
C VAL A 173 14.15 -50.02 38.86
N PRO A 174 15.15 -50.91 38.75
CA PRO A 174 16.15 -50.83 37.69
C PRO A 174 15.50 -50.87 36.29
N GLY A 175 15.82 -49.90 35.45
CA GLY A 175 15.30 -49.80 34.07
C GLY A 175 13.93 -49.13 33.94
N GLU A 176 13.25 -48.82 35.05
CA GLU A 176 12.03 -47.99 35.04
C GLU A 176 12.30 -46.62 35.68
N MET A 177 11.61 -45.59 35.21
CA MET A 177 11.69 -44.23 35.74
C MET A 177 10.30 -43.64 35.89
N LYS A 178 9.89 -43.41 37.14
CA LYS A 178 8.68 -42.63 37.44
C LYS A 178 8.88 -41.20 36.97
N PHE A 179 7.92 -40.66 36.21
CA PHE A 179 7.99 -39.29 35.70
C PHE A 179 8.02 -38.26 36.85
N SER A 180 7.34 -38.55 37.97
CA SER A 180 7.41 -37.73 39.18
C SER A 180 8.84 -37.57 39.73
N VAL A 181 9.63 -38.64 39.72
CA VAL A 181 11.04 -38.65 40.17
C VAL A 181 11.91 -37.86 39.20
N LEU A 182 11.73 -38.06 37.90
CA LEU A 182 12.44 -37.31 36.86
C LEU A 182 12.18 -35.81 36.96
N ASN A 183 10.93 -35.42 37.16
CA ASN A 183 10.54 -34.03 37.31
C ASN A 183 11.16 -33.41 38.58
N LYS A 184 11.12 -34.13 39.72
CA LYS A 184 11.75 -33.67 40.96
C LYS A 184 13.27 -33.50 40.81
N ALA A 185 13.93 -34.42 40.09
CA ALA A 185 15.35 -34.32 39.76
C ALA A 185 15.65 -33.06 38.93
N ALA A 186 14.80 -32.71 37.97
CA ALA A 186 14.95 -31.52 37.14
C ALA A 186 14.98 -30.25 38.00
N VAL A 187 14.04 -30.12 38.94
CA VAL A 187 13.94 -28.97 39.87
C VAL A 187 15.16 -28.85 40.79
N LEU A 188 15.72 -29.97 41.25
CA LEU A 188 16.91 -29.98 42.11
C LEU A 188 18.19 -29.65 41.32
N SER A 189 18.32 -30.19 40.10
CA SER A 189 19.46 -29.93 39.23
C SER A 189 19.51 -28.48 38.73
N SER A 190 18.37 -27.79 38.73
CA SER A 190 18.28 -26.41 38.27
C SER A 190 18.57 -25.36 39.33
N SER A 191 18.09 -25.56 40.56
CA SER A 191 18.34 -24.65 41.67
C SER A 191 19.81 -24.55 42.05
N THR A 192 20.57 -25.62 41.78
CA THR A 192 22.00 -25.72 42.09
C THR A 192 22.93 -25.08 41.06
N ASN A 193 22.47 -24.86 39.82
CA ASN A 193 23.34 -24.48 38.70
C ASN A 193 23.01 -23.14 38.04
N GLY A 194 22.04 -22.36 38.55
CA GLY A 194 21.66 -21.07 37.96
C GLY A 194 21.08 -21.15 36.54
N PHE A 195 20.73 -22.36 36.08
CA PHE A 195 20.29 -22.64 34.72
C PHE A 195 18.92 -22.03 34.40
N PHE A 196 17.98 -22.06 35.36
CA PHE A 196 16.60 -21.63 35.12
C PHE A 196 16.44 -20.13 34.85
N PRO A 197 17.11 -19.21 35.58
CA PRO A 197 17.07 -17.78 35.23
C PRO A 197 17.53 -17.48 33.78
N MET A 198 18.58 -18.15 33.31
CA MET A 198 19.03 -18.03 31.91
C MET A 198 18.02 -18.66 30.95
N ALA A 199 17.50 -19.83 31.30
CA ALA A 199 16.53 -20.55 30.49
C ALA A 199 15.15 -19.85 30.43
N GLU A 200 14.79 -19.04 31.42
CA GLU A 200 13.56 -18.24 31.42
C GLU A 200 13.59 -17.19 30.30
N THR A 201 14.73 -16.53 30.09
CA THR A 201 14.90 -15.58 28.98
C THR A 201 14.78 -16.28 27.63
N TYR A 202 15.34 -17.48 27.51
CA TYR A 202 15.18 -18.34 26.34
C TYR A 202 13.71 -18.70 26.09
N VAL A 203 13.00 -19.19 27.10
CA VAL A 203 11.57 -19.54 26.99
C VAL A 203 10.72 -18.32 26.63
N ASN A 204 10.98 -17.17 27.24
CA ASN A 204 10.27 -15.93 26.95
C ASN A 204 10.49 -15.46 25.51
N SER A 205 11.70 -15.61 24.96
CA SER A 205 11.94 -15.31 23.55
C SER A 205 11.17 -16.24 22.61
N LEU A 206 11.05 -17.52 22.95
CA LEU A 206 10.27 -18.48 22.16
C LEU A 206 8.77 -18.19 22.22
N LYS A 207 8.25 -17.82 23.41
CA LYS A 207 6.86 -17.34 23.57
C LYS A 207 6.57 -16.10 22.73
N LEU A 208 7.51 -15.15 22.69
CA LEU A 208 7.36 -13.92 21.92
C LEU A 208 7.29 -14.21 20.41
N ILE A 209 8.13 -15.13 19.91
CA ILE A 209 8.07 -15.57 18.51
C ILE A 209 6.73 -16.24 18.22
N HIS A 210 6.27 -17.10 19.12
CA HIS A 210 4.98 -17.79 18.97
C HIS A 210 3.81 -16.81 18.96
N SER A 211 3.73 -15.90 19.92
CA SER A 211 2.67 -14.88 19.96
C SER A 211 2.71 -14.01 18.69
N TYR A 212 3.89 -13.64 18.19
CA TYR A 212 4.02 -12.92 16.94
C TYR A 212 3.40 -13.67 15.74
N VAL A 213 3.52 -15.00 15.69
CA VAL A 213 2.89 -15.84 14.65
C VAL A 213 1.38 -15.97 14.85
N ILE A 214 0.94 -16.13 16.10
CA ILE A 214 -0.49 -16.32 16.45
C ILE A 214 -1.29 -15.04 16.26
N ASP A 215 -0.74 -13.90 16.66
CA ASP A 215 -1.41 -12.60 16.59
C ASP A 215 -1.37 -11.99 15.18
N ALA A 216 -0.47 -12.49 14.32
CA ALA A 216 -0.42 -12.05 12.94
C ALA A 216 -1.70 -12.42 12.18
N GLY A 217 -2.16 -11.49 11.33
CA GLY A 217 -3.30 -11.66 10.41
C GLY A 217 -3.02 -12.64 9.25
N LEU A 218 -2.34 -13.75 9.53
CA LEU A 218 -1.98 -14.79 8.58
C LEU A 218 -3.09 -15.82 8.42
N LYS A 219 -3.18 -16.40 7.22
CA LYS A 219 -4.05 -17.57 6.97
C LYS A 219 -3.61 -18.77 7.84
N PRO A 220 -4.53 -19.65 8.27
CA PRO A 220 -4.20 -20.80 9.13
C PRO A 220 -3.07 -21.69 8.59
N LYS A 221 -3.06 -21.95 7.28
CA LYS A 221 -1.99 -22.73 6.62
C LYS A 221 -0.61 -22.06 6.74
N ALA A 222 -0.55 -20.74 6.68
CA ALA A 222 0.69 -20.00 6.83
C ALA A 222 1.18 -20.02 8.29
N LYS A 223 0.27 -19.84 9.27
CA LYS A 223 0.60 -19.99 10.70
C LYS A 223 1.21 -21.36 10.99
N LYS A 224 0.56 -22.44 10.53
CA LYS A 224 1.08 -23.81 10.66
C LYS A 224 2.47 -23.98 10.05
N ARG A 225 2.76 -23.33 8.91
CA ARG A 225 4.10 -23.37 8.30
C ARG A 225 5.17 -22.78 9.22
N TYR A 226 4.91 -21.64 9.84
CA TYR A 226 5.86 -20.99 10.76
C TYR A 226 5.99 -21.74 12.09
N LEU A 227 4.89 -22.32 12.61
CA LEU A 227 4.95 -23.17 13.79
C LEU A 227 5.78 -24.44 13.53
N ASN A 228 5.61 -25.07 12.37
CA ASN A 228 6.46 -26.20 11.96
C ASN A 228 7.92 -25.80 11.80
N PHE A 229 8.19 -24.60 11.24
CA PHE A 229 9.53 -24.04 11.20
C PHE A 229 10.09 -23.95 12.63
N MET A 230 9.35 -23.34 13.55
CA MET A 230 9.79 -23.22 14.94
C MET A 230 10.12 -24.57 15.57
N ARG A 231 9.21 -25.55 15.43
CA ARG A 231 9.41 -26.92 15.93
C ARG A 231 10.69 -27.56 15.36
N SER A 232 10.94 -27.40 14.06
CA SER A 232 12.09 -28.02 13.38
C SER A 232 13.45 -27.45 13.78
N TYR A 233 13.49 -26.21 14.31
CA TYR A 233 14.71 -25.56 14.76
C TYR A 233 15.02 -25.78 16.24
N LEU A 234 14.12 -26.43 16.98
CA LEU A 234 14.38 -26.86 18.35
C LEU A 234 15.08 -28.22 18.34
N SER A 235 16.23 -28.33 19.02
CA SER A 235 16.92 -29.60 19.21
C SER A 235 16.13 -30.52 20.17
N VAL A 236 16.44 -31.82 20.12
CA VAL A 236 15.83 -32.81 21.02
C VAL A 236 16.02 -32.42 22.50
N SER A 237 17.19 -31.90 22.88
CA SER A 237 17.46 -31.49 24.26
C SER A 237 16.73 -30.20 24.67
N GLU A 238 16.46 -29.29 23.73
CA GLU A 238 15.60 -28.13 23.98
C GLU A 238 14.13 -28.55 24.16
N VAL A 239 13.64 -29.50 23.35
CA VAL A 239 12.30 -30.09 23.47
C VAL A 239 12.13 -30.79 24.83
N GLU A 240 13.08 -31.65 25.21
CA GLU A 240 13.08 -32.31 26.52
C GLU A 240 13.08 -31.28 27.67
N PHE A 241 13.86 -30.20 27.54
CA PHE A 241 13.88 -29.12 28.52
C PHE A 241 12.52 -28.40 28.62
N LEU A 242 11.88 -28.07 27.49
CA LEU A 242 10.58 -27.38 27.51
C LEU A 242 9.50 -28.20 28.23
N ILE A 243 9.54 -29.53 28.10
CA ILE A 243 8.66 -30.45 28.84
C ILE A 243 8.93 -30.35 30.35
N TYR A 244 10.19 -30.36 30.77
CA TYR A 244 10.53 -30.19 32.18
C TYR A 244 10.18 -28.79 32.71
N TYR A 245 10.36 -27.76 31.90
CA TYR A 245 10.02 -26.38 32.27
C TYR A 245 8.52 -26.20 32.46
N THR A 246 7.70 -26.79 31.58
CA THR A 246 6.23 -26.80 31.68
C THR A 246 5.78 -27.40 33.02
N ASN A 247 6.41 -28.51 33.41
CA ASN A 247 6.12 -29.20 34.65
C ASN A 247 6.64 -28.46 35.89
N TYR A 248 7.79 -27.79 35.78
CA TYR A 248 8.31 -26.91 36.83
C TYR A 248 7.33 -25.76 37.14
N LEU A 249 6.79 -25.08 36.12
CA LEU A 249 5.82 -23.99 36.33
C LEU A 249 4.58 -24.49 37.08
N LYS A 250 4.04 -25.64 36.65
CA LYS A 250 2.88 -26.28 37.29
C LYS A 250 3.14 -26.60 38.76
N ASN A 251 4.28 -27.21 39.08
CA ASN A 251 4.63 -27.58 40.46
C ASN A 251 4.80 -26.37 41.38
N ASN A 252 5.30 -25.26 40.85
CA ASN A 252 5.44 -24.00 41.58
C ASN A 252 4.16 -23.15 41.60
N LYS A 253 3.02 -23.71 41.16
CA LYS A 253 1.73 -23.03 41.05
C LYS A 253 1.80 -21.73 40.23
N GLN A 254 2.77 -21.64 39.31
CA GLN A 254 2.85 -20.55 38.36
C GLN A 254 1.92 -20.83 37.18
N GLU A 255 1.26 -19.79 36.67
CA GLU A 255 0.45 -19.91 35.47
C GLU A 255 1.32 -20.43 34.32
N ASN A 256 0.88 -21.52 33.69
CA ASN A 256 1.63 -22.18 32.64
C ASN A 256 1.53 -21.39 31.32
N SER A 257 2.18 -20.23 31.30
CA SER A 257 2.16 -19.28 30.20
C SER A 257 2.81 -19.81 28.91
N ILE A 258 3.42 -21.00 28.94
CA ILE A 258 3.98 -21.68 27.76
C ILE A 258 3.07 -22.76 27.20
N LEU A 259 1.95 -23.09 27.86
CA LEU A 259 1.06 -24.16 27.43
C LEU A 259 0.50 -23.95 26.00
N PRO A 260 0.12 -22.72 25.57
CA PRO A 260 -0.29 -22.48 24.19
C PRO A 260 0.82 -22.79 23.17
N LEU A 261 2.04 -22.31 23.44
CA LEU A 261 3.25 -22.61 22.65
C LEU A 261 3.49 -24.12 22.57
N TYR A 262 3.42 -24.81 23.71
CA TYR A 262 3.65 -26.25 23.82
C TYR A 262 2.68 -27.05 22.94
N ASN A 263 1.39 -26.70 23.02
CA ASN A 263 0.33 -27.36 22.26
C ASN A 263 0.46 -27.07 20.75
N ASP A 264 0.67 -25.81 20.37
CA ASP A 264 0.75 -25.39 18.97
C ASP A 264 1.98 -25.94 18.25
N LEU A 265 3.09 -26.13 18.97
CA LEU A 265 4.30 -26.78 18.46
C LEU A 265 4.26 -28.31 18.53
N GLN A 266 3.22 -28.90 19.15
CA GLN A 266 3.09 -30.35 19.32
C GLN A 266 4.33 -31.00 19.97
N ILE A 267 4.85 -30.36 21.02
CA ILE A 267 6.12 -30.73 21.67
C ILE A 267 6.08 -32.14 22.29
N SER A 268 4.91 -32.58 22.77
CA SER A 268 4.73 -33.90 23.38
C SER A 268 4.76 -35.07 22.38
N GLU A 269 4.56 -34.82 21.08
CA GLU A 269 4.50 -35.89 20.08
C GLU A 269 5.82 -36.66 20.04
N ASN A 270 5.75 -37.97 20.31
CA ASN A 270 6.89 -38.89 20.33
C ASN A 270 7.93 -38.64 21.43
N PHE A 271 7.64 -37.81 22.45
CA PHE A 271 8.58 -37.63 23.56
C PHE A 271 8.85 -38.96 24.28
N VAL A 272 7.80 -39.69 24.70
CA VAL A 272 7.98 -40.96 25.46
C VAL A 272 8.89 -41.91 24.70
N SER A 273 8.54 -42.22 23.45
CA SER A 273 9.27 -43.20 22.65
C SER A 273 10.70 -42.75 22.36
N SER A 274 10.91 -41.48 22.03
CA SER A 274 12.27 -40.95 21.78
C SER A 274 13.12 -40.93 23.06
N PHE A 275 12.53 -40.54 24.19
CA PHE A 275 13.19 -40.49 25.49
C PHE A 275 13.57 -41.90 25.98
N GLU A 276 12.62 -42.84 25.98
CA GLU A 276 12.85 -44.23 26.38
C GLU A 276 13.94 -44.89 25.53
N GLN A 277 13.89 -44.68 24.20
CA GLN A 277 14.90 -45.20 23.29
C GLN A 277 16.29 -44.60 23.55
N ARG A 278 16.37 -43.27 23.78
CA ARG A 278 17.63 -42.57 24.00
C ARG A 278 18.29 -42.98 25.32
N TRP A 279 17.51 -43.12 26.38
CA TRP A 279 18.01 -43.40 27.73
C TRP A 279 17.98 -44.88 28.11
N ARG A 280 17.45 -45.76 27.24
CA ARG A 280 17.33 -47.20 27.45
C ARG A 280 16.62 -47.53 28.78
N LEU A 281 15.53 -46.83 29.04
CA LEU A 281 14.71 -46.97 30.24
C LEU A 281 13.24 -46.81 29.89
N LYS A 282 12.34 -47.33 30.73
CA LYS A 282 10.89 -47.22 30.56
C LYS A 282 10.35 -46.10 31.44
N LEU A 283 9.60 -45.16 30.86
CA LEU A 283 9.02 -44.03 31.56
C LEU A 283 7.62 -44.42 32.08
N VAL A 284 7.42 -44.32 33.39
CA VAL A 284 6.16 -44.66 34.06
C VAL A 284 5.47 -43.39 34.54
N PHE A 285 4.22 -43.18 34.14
CA PHE A 285 3.43 -42.01 34.51
C PHE A 285 2.62 -42.28 35.78
N ASP A 286 2.95 -41.58 36.87
CA ASP A 286 2.41 -41.81 38.20
C ASP A 286 1.71 -40.59 38.83
N GLY A 287 1.46 -39.51 38.05
CA GLY A 287 0.72 -38.34 38.53
C GLY A 287 0.78 -37.10 37.62
N GLY A 288 0.09 -37.18 36.46
CA GLY A 288 -0.33 -36.14 35.49
C GLY A 288 0.64 -35.03 35.02
N ILE A 289 0.87 -34.72 33.74
CA ILE A 289 0.73 -35.41 32.44
C ILE A 289 2.10 -35.18 31.74
N LEU A 290 2.33 -35.83 30.60
CA LEU A 290 3.09 -35.26 29.49
C LEU A 290 2.48 -33.96 28.94
#